data_AF-A0A7V2T5N3-F1
#
_entry.id   AF-A0A7V2T5N3-F1
#
_cell.length_a   1.000
_cell.length_b   1.000
_cell.length_c   1.000
_cell.angle_alpha   90.00
_cell.angle_beta   90.00
_cell.angle_gamma   90.00
#
_symmetry.space_group_name_H-M   'P 1'
#
loop_
_entity.id
_entity.type
_entity.pdbx_description
1 polymer ?
#
loop_
_entity_poly.entity_id
_entity_poly.type
_entity_poly.pdbx_seq_one_letter_code
_entity_poly.pdbx_strand_id
1 'polypeptide(L)'
;MKLTRLLTTLLLALAVLPAAAQEEPKPAHGVAMHGDLKYGPDFTNFDYADPNAVKGGTVTFAAIGTFDSLNPYILKGVPAAGLGLVFQSLTTQAEDEAFSEYGDIAESIIMPEDRSWVAFDLRPEARWQ
;
A
#
# COMPACT_ATOMS: atom_id res chain seq x y z
N MET A 1 26.44 -40.12 -38.07
CA MET A 1 25.05 -39.68 -38.36
C MET A 1 24.07 -39.90 -37.20
N LYS A 2 24.15 -40.98 -36.41
CA LYS A 2 23.22 -41.19 -35.27
C LYS A 2 23.53 -40.29 -34.05
N LEU A 3 24.81 -40.06 -33.75
CA LEU A 3 25.24 -39.24 -32.60
C LEU A 3 24.99 -37.74 -32.79
N THR A 4 25.18 -37.22 -34.01
CA THR A 4 24.89 -35.82 -34.36
C THR A 4 23.40 -35.48 -34.32
N ARG A 5 22.52 -36.46 -34.63
CA ARG A 5 21.06 -36.32 -34.48
C ARG A 5 20.60 -36.36 -33.01
N LEU A 6 21.31 -37.10 -32.17
CA LEU A 6 21.04 -37.18 -30.72
C LEU A 6 21.47 -35.89 -29.99
N LEU A 7 22.61 -35.29 -30.37
CA LEU A 7 23.04 -34.00 -29.83
C LEU A 7 22.13 -32.83 -30.25
N THR A 8 21.62 -32.85 -31.49
CA THR A 8 20.70 -31.79 -31.98
C THR A 8 19.33 -31.87 -31.34
N THR A 9 18.81 -33.07 -31.05
CA THR A 9 17.55 -33.22 -30.31
C THR A 9 17.68 -32.81 -28.84
N LEU A 10 18.83 -33.06 -28.20
CA LEU A 10 19.09 -32.61 -26.84
C LEU A 10 19.26 -31.08 -26.74
N LEU A 11 19.93 -30.45 -27.73
CA LEU A 11 20.03 -28.98 -27.80
C LEU A 11 18.67 -28.31 -28.03
N LEU A 12 17.79 -28.92 -28.83
CA LEU A 12 16.44 -28.38 -29.08
C LEU A 12 15.53 -28.53 -27.85
N ALA A 13 15.73 -29.57 -27.02
CA ALA A 13 14.99 -29.76 -25.77
C ALA A 13 15.43 -28.77 -24.67
N LEU A 14 16.70 -28.36 -24.64
CA LEU A 14 17.18 -27.33 -23.70
C LEU A 14 16.74 -25.90 -24.08
N ALA A 15 16.39 -25.66 -25.35
CA ALA A 15 15.90 -24.37 -25.82
C ALA A 15 14.42 -24.10 -25.49
N VAL A 16 13.70 -25.10 -24.96
CA VAL A 16 12.30 -24.99 -24.52
C VAL A 16 12.20 -25.17 -23.01
N LEU A 17 13.22 -24.75 -22.26
CA LEU A 17 12.98 -24.44 -20.86
C LEU A 17 12.01 -23.25 -20.84
N PRO A 18 10.82 -23.38 -20.23
CA PRO A 18 10.00 -22.21 -19.99
C PRO A 18 10.89 -21.27 -19.20
N ALA A 19 11.18 -20.09 -19.75
CA ALA A 19 11.68 -18.99 -18.95
C ALA A 19 10.78 -18.96 -17.72
N ALA A 20 11.37 -19.10 -16.52
CA ALA A 20 10.60 -19.09 -15.29
C ALA A 20 9.72 -17.84 -15.35
N ALA A 21 8.43 -18.03 -15.62
CA ALA A 21 7.49 -16.96 -15.70
C ALA A 21 7.39 -16.46 -14.27
N GLN A 22 8.05 -15.34 -13.99
CA GLN A 22 7.89 -14.67 -12.72
C GLN A 22 6.40 -14.34 -12.64
N GLU A 23 5.70 -14.97 -11.70
CA GLU A 23 4.27 -14.74 -11.53
C GLU A 23 4.11 -13.24 -11.27
N GLU A 24 3.33 -12.57 -12.12
CA GLU A 24 3.12 -11.13 -11.93
C GLU A 24 2.47 -10.92 -10.55
N PRO A 25 2.99 -10.00 -9.74
CA PRO A 25 2.42 -9.72 -8.43
C PRO A 25 0.96 -9.31 -8.62
N LYS A 26 0.09 -9.88 -7.79
CA LYS A 26 -1.35 -9.62 -7.85
C LYS A 26 -1.67 -8.36 -7.03
N PRO A 27 -2.69 -7.58 -7.43
CA PRO A 27 -3.20 -6.49 -6.61
C PRO A 27 -3.63 -7.01 -5.23
N ALA A 28 -3.18 -6.32 -4.18
CA ALA A 28 -3.55 -6.58 -2.79
C ALA A 28 -4.19 -5.33 -2.18
N HIS A 29 -5.11 -5.51 -1.22
CA HIS A 29 -5.78 -4.40 -0.51
C HIS A 29 -4.90 -3.74 0.56
N GLY A 30 -3.74 -4.33 0.85
CA GLY A 30 -2.80 -3.84 1.83
C GLY A 30 -1.45 -4.55 1.73
N VAL A 31 -0.50 -4.13 2.55
CA VAL A 31 0.84 -4.71 2.66
C VAL A 31 1.32 -4.65 4.11
N ALA A 32 1.83 -5.77 4.61
CA ALA A 32 2.53 -5.83 5.88
C ALA A 32 4.04 -5.74 5.64
N MET A 33 4.76 -5.01 6.50
CA MET A 33 6.22 -5.01 6.48
C MET A 33 6.76 -6.43 6.70
N HIS A 34 6.12 -7.21 7.57
CA HIS A 34 6.43 -8.61 7.80
C HIS A 34 5.15 -9.39 8.13
N GLY A 35 5.07 -10.63 7.64
CA GLY A 35 3.94 -11.52 7.91
C GLY A 35 2.71 -11.19 7.08
N ASP A 36 1.56 -11.65 7.57
CA ASP A 36 0.27 -11.48 6.93
C ASP A 36 -0.49 -10.29 7.53
N LEU A 37 -1.41 -9.73 6.75
CA LEU A 37 -2.34 -8.70 7.20
C LEU A 37 -3.35 -9.28 8.21
N LYS A 38 -3.64 -8.54 9.27
CA LYS A 38 -4.72 -8.89 10.21
C LYS A 38 -6.09 -8.84 9.52
N TYR A 39 -6.35 -7.80 8.74
CA TYR A 39 -7.65 -7.56 8.12
C TYR A 39 -7.66 -8.12 6.69
N GLY A 40 -8.61 -9.02 6.41
CA GLY A 40 -8.83 -9.58 5.07
C GLY A 40 -9.42 -8.55 4.09
N PRO A 41 -9.48 -8.85 2.78
CA PRO A 41 -9.90 -7.89 1.74
C PRO A 41 -11.33 -7.38 1.87
N ASP A 42 -12.21 -8.13 2.53
CA ASP A 42 -13.63 -7.79 2.70
C ASP A 42 -13.93 -7.06 4.02
N PHE A 43 -12.91 -6.66 4.79
CA PHE A 43 -13.11 -5.95 6.05
C PHE A 43 -13.77 -4.57 5.81
N THR A 44 -14.69 -4.17 6.69
CA THR A 44 -15.44 -2.92 6.55
C THR A 44 -14.90 -1.78 7.40
N ASN A 45 -14.17 -2.10 8.47
CA ASN A 45 -13.59 -1.17 9.42
C ASN A 45 -12.49 -1.86 10.22
N PHE A 46 -11.54 -1.09 10.75
CA PHE A 46 -10.62 -1.59 11.76
C PHE A 46 -11.35 -1.94 13.06
N ASP A 47 -10.85 -2.93 13.81
CA ASP A 47 -11.49 -3.44 15.03
C ASP A 47 -11.58 -2.37 16.13
N TYR A 48 -10.64 -1.43 16.13
CA TYR A 48 -10.58 -0.33 17.08
C TYR A 48 -11.47 0.87 16.71
N ALA A 49 -12.17 0.81 15.57
CA ALA A 49 -13.11 1.82 15.13
C ALA A 49 -14.56 1.35 15.36
N ASP A 50 -15.37 2.19 16.02
CA ASP A 50 -16.81 1.93 16.17
C ASP A 50 -17.55 2.31 14.87
N PRO A 51 -18.11 1.35 14.11
CA PRO A 51 -18.87 1.65 12.89
C PRO A 51 -20.16 2.43 13.17
N ASN A 52 -20.67 2.39 14.41
CA ASN A 52 -21.89 3.07 14.84
C ASN A 52 -21.63 4.46 15.44
N ALA A 53 -20.40 4.99 15.35
CA ALA A 53 -20.07 6.31 15.87
C ALA A 53 -21.02 7.39 15.32
N VAL A 54 -21.63 8.15 16.23
CA VAL A 54 -22.57 9.24 15.90
C VAL A 54 -21.89 10.25 14.99
N LYS A 55 -22.53 10.56 13.87
CA LYS A 55 -22.01 11.55 12.90
C LYS A 55 -22.53 12.95 13.22
N GLY A 56 -21.65 13.94 13.14
CA GLY A 56 -21.95 15.36 13.39
C GLY A 56 -21.43 15.87 14.73
N GLY A 57 -21.76 17.13 15.06
CA GLY A 57 -21.26 17.83 16.24
C GLY A 57 -19.92 18.55 16.01
N THR A 58 -19.32 19.05 17.08
CA THR A 58 -18.03 19.75 17.05
C THR A 58 -17.15 19.26 18.18
N VAL A 59 -15.90 18.95 17.86
CA VAL A 59 -14.86 18.63 18.84
C VAL A 59 -13.86 19.78 18.88
N THR A 60 -13.41 20.15 20.07
CA THR A 60 -12.39 21.18 20.26
C THR A 60 -11.19 20.57 20.98
N PHE A 61 -10.08 20.46 20.26
CA PHE A 61 -8.82 19.97 20.82
C PHE A 61 -7.92 21.16 21.21
N ALA A 62 -7.30 21.08 22.38
CA ALA A 62 -6.23 22.00 22.74
C ALA A 62 -4.91 21.52 22.15
N ALA A 63 -4.08 22.46 21.70
CA ALA A 63 -2.70 22.20 21.28
C ALA A 63 -1.75 23.10 22.08
N ILE A 64 -0.62 22.55 22.50
CA ILE A 64 0.40 23.28 23.25
C ILE A 64 1.37 23.93 22.26
N GLY A 65 1.60 25.25 22.40
CA GLY A 65 2.52 26.01 21.56
C GLY A 65 1.82 27.06 20.68
N THR A 66 2.45 27.40 19.56
CA THR A 66 1.93 28.31 18.51
C THR A 66 2.21 27.72 17.13
N PHE A 67 1.66 28.31 16.08
CA PHE A 67 2.01 28.01 14.69
C PHE A 67 2.26 29.30 13.90
N ASP A 68 3.00 29.20 12.81
CA ASP A 68 3.21 30.28 11.84
C ASP A 68 3.14 29.81 10.38
N SER A 69 2.90 28.52 10.13
CA SER A 69 2.79 27.91 8.80
C SER A 69 1.63 26.93 8.71
N LEU A 70 1.01 26.86 7.52
CA LEU A 70 0.01 25.84 7.14
C LEU A 70 0.57 24.79 6.18
N ASN A 71 1.87 24.83 5.89
CA ASN A 71 2.55 23.82 5.09
C ASN A 71 3.42 22.95 6.02
N PRO A 72 3.07 21.66 6.24
CA PRO A 72 3.84 20.78 7.13
C PRO A 72 5.08 20.17 6.47
N TYR A 73 5.35 20.46 5.18
CA TYR A 73 6.39 19.80 4.38
C TYR A 73 7.61 20.67 4.10
N ILE A 74 7.76 21.79 4.81
CA ILE A 74 8.89 22.73 4.64
C ILE A 74 9.84 22.70 5.85
N LEU A 75 11.11 23.02 5.62
CA LEU A 75 12.15 22.98 6.65
C LEU A 75 12.01 24.06 7.74
N LYS A 76 11.35 25.19 7.45
CA LYS A 76 11.24 26.33 8.37
C LYS A 76 9.78 26.68 8.65
N GLY A 77 9.52 27.05 9.89
CA GLY A 77 8.18 27.37 10.40
C GLY A 77 7.68 26.30 11.37
N VAL A 78 6.64 26.63 12.12
CA VAL A 78 5.93 25.74 13.03
C VAL A 78 4.58 25.41 12.41
N PRO A 79 4.34 24.16 11.97
CA PRO A 79 3.09 23.78 11.35
C PRO A 79 1.94 23.80 12.35
N ALA A 80 0.75 24.20 11.89
CA ALA A 80 -0.46 24.11 12.70
C ALA A 80 -0.78 22.65 13.10
N ALA A 81 -1.28 22.46 14.32
CA ALA A 81 -1.75 21.17 14.78
C ALA A 81 -2.97 20.71 13.95
N GLY A 82 -3.08 19.40 13.70
CA GLY A 82 -4.21 18.82 12.96
C GLY A 82 -4.11 18.86 11.43
N LEU A 83 -3.02 19.39 10.84
CA LEU A 83 -2.84 19.41 9.38
C LEU A 83 -2.85 18.00 8.74
N GLY A 84 -2.58 16.94 9.50
CA GLY A 84 -2.73 15.55 9.05
C GLY A 84 -4.18 15.14 8.73
N LEU A 85 -5.18 15.94 9.11
CA LEU A 85 -6.58 15.72 8.73
C LEU A 85 -6.91 16.29 7.34
N VAL A 86 -6.00 17.06 6.74
CA VAL A 86 -6.19 17.74 5.46
C VAL A 86 -5.42 17.02 4.34
N PHE A 87 -4.22 16.52 4.63
CA PHE A 87 -3.39 15.80 3.69
C PHE A 87 -3.51 14.29 3.92
N GLN A 88 -3.67 13.52 2.85
CA GLN A 88 -3.78 12.07 2.89
C GLN A 88 -2.60 11.39 2.17
N SER A 89 -2.25 10.19 2.62
CA SER A 89 -1.30 9.28 1.96
C SER A 89 -2.02 8.33 1.00
N LEU A 90 -1.25 7.57 0.22
CA LEU A 90 -1.81 6.52 -0.66
C LEU A 90 -2.46 5.39 0.16
N THR A 91 -1.90 5.09 1.32
CA THR A 91 -2.36 4.05 2.24
C THR A 91 -2.62 4.65 3.62
N THR A 92 -3.28 3.88 4.47
CA THR A 92 -3.45 4.18 5.89
C THR A 92 -2.91 3.04 6.73
N GLN A 93 -2.17 3.38 7.78
CA GLN A 93 -1.59 2.40 8.69
C GLN A 93 -2.65 1.89 9.67
N ALA A 94 -2.70 0.58 9.90
CA ALA A 94 -3.46 0.02 11.02
C ALA A 94 -2.72 0.24 12.34
N GLU A 95 -3.41 0.84 13.32
CA GLU A 95 -2.82 1.17 14.63
C GLU A 95 -2.66 -0.04 15.57
N ASP A 96 -3.28 -1.16 15.23
CA ASP A 96 -3.24 -2.41 16.00
C ASP A 96 -2.42 -3.52 15.31
N GLU A 97 -1.59 -3.14 14.34
CA GLU A 97 -0.58 -3.99 13.72
C GLU A 97 0.82 -3.35 13.84
N ALA A 98 1.87 -4.18 13.78
CA ALA A 98 3.24 -3.68 13.98
C ALA A 98 3.66 -2.68 12.90
N PHE A 99 3.42 -3.02 11.64
CA PHE A 99 3.62 -2.12 10.49
C PHE A 99 2.90 -2.69 9.28
N SER A 100 1.61 -2.37 9.17
CA SER A 100 0.74 -2.79 8.06
C SER A 100 0.00 -1.58 7.51
N GLU A 101 -0.09 -1.51 6.18
CA GLU A 101 -0.72 -0.45 5.42
C GLU A 101 -1.90 -1.01 4.61
N TYR A 102 -3.03 -0.31 4.62
CA TYR A 102 -4.23 -0.65 3.85
C TYR A 102 -4.55 0.47 2.85
N GLY A 103 -5.15 0.13 1.72
CA GLY A 103 -5.47 1.11 0.68
C GLY A 103 -6.40 2.25 1.14
N ASP A 104 -5.92 3.50 1.08
CA ASP A 104 -6.70 4.72 1.32
C ASP A 104 -7.03 5.39 -0.03
N ILE A 105 -6.24 6.36 -0.49
CA ILE A 105 -6.35 6.90 -1.86
C ILE A 105 -6.08 5.81 -2.89
N ALA A 106 -5.13 4.90 -2.60
CA ALA A 106 -4.91 3.71 -3.40
C ALA A 106 -5.99 2.67 -3.12
N GLU A 107 -6.61 2.15 -4.18
CA GLU A 107 -7.50 1.00 -4.13
C GLU A 107 -6.71 -0.29 -3.92
N SER A 108 -5.56 -0.41 -4.60
CA SER A 108 -4.74 -1.61 -4.62
C SER A 108 -3.24 -1.29 -4.54
N ILE A 109 -2.47 -2.24 -4.02
CA ILE A 109 -1.02 -2.23 -3.96
C ILE A 109 -0.50 -3.45 -4.70
N ILE A 110 0.38 -3.24 -5.67
CA ILE A 110 1.01 -4.30 -6.46
C ILE A 110 2.51 -4.22 -6.19
N MET A 111 3.07 -5.28 -5.59
CA MET A 111 4.48 -5.32 -5.19
C MET A 111 5.04 -6.75 -5.33
N PRO A 112 6.19 -6.95 -5.99
CA PRO A 112 6.87 -8.24 -6.06
C PRO A 112 7.45 -8.64 -4.70
N GLU A 113 7.72 -9.93 -4.50
CA GLU A 113 8.27 -10.47 -3.25
C GLU A 113 9.62 -9.82 -2.85
N ASP A 114 10.44 -9.46 -3.84
CA ASP A 114 11.73 -8.79 -3.63
C ASP A 114 11.62 -7.28 -3.36
N ARG A 115 10.40 -6.72 -3.43
CA ARG A 115 10.07 -5.30 -3.22
C ARG A 115 10.84 -4.34 -4.12
N SER A 116 11.31 -4.80 -5.28
CA SER A 116 12.10 -4.01 -6.22
C SER A 116 11.34 -2.83 -6.82
N TRP A 117 10.01 -2.85 -6.80
CA TRP A 117 9.13 -1.78 -7.22
C TRP A 117 7.79 -1.86 -6.48
N VAL A 118 6.98 -0.82 -6.58
CA VAL A 118 5.58 -0.83 -6.13
C VAL A 118 4.73 -0.02 -7.11
N ALA A 119 3.56 -0.53 -7.44
CA ALA A 119 2.52 0.19 -8.19
C ALA A 119 1.26 0.31 -7.34
N PHE A 120 0.55 1.42 -7.52
CA PHE A 120 -0.69 1.72 -6.82
C PHE A 120 -1.78 2.02 -7.85
N ASP A 121 -2.90 1.32 -7.78
CA ASP A 121 -4.11 1.71 -8.49
C ASP A 121 -4.87 2.71 -7.63
N LEU A 122 -5.20 3.88 -8.16
CA LEU A 122 -5.92 4.92 -7.42
C LEU A 122 -7.42 4.68 -7.50
N ARG A 123 -8.13 4.93 -6.39
CA ARG A 123 -9.60 4.92 -6.37
C ARG A 123 -10.15 5.96 -7.35
N PRO A 124 -11.11 5.61 -8.23
CA PRO A 124 -11.70 6.58 -9.15
C PRO A 124 -12.53 7.66 -8.44
N GLU A 125 -12.92 7.44 -7.19
CA GLU A 125 -13.64 8.40 -6.36
C GLU A 125 -12.72 9.45 -5.71
N ALA A 126 -11.39 9.23 -5.72
CA ALA A 126 -10.43 10.12 -5.08
C ALA A 126 -10.45 11.50 -5.73
N ARG A 127 -10.73 12.52 -4.92
CA ARG A 127 -10.80 13.92 -5.34
C ARG A 127 -10.35 14.85 -4.24
N TRP A 128 -9.86 16.02 -4.65
CA TRP A 128 -9.62 17.13 -3.74
C TRP A 128 -10.96 17.76 -3.29
N GLN A 129 -10.95 18.39 -2.11
CA GLN A 129 -12.09 19.16 -1.59
C GLN A 129 -12.23 20.50 -2.30
#